data_AF-A0A7W1DW30-F1
#
_entry.id   AF-A0A7W1DW30-F1
#
_cell.length_a   1.000
_cell.length_b   1.000
_cell.length_c   1.000
_cell.angle_alpha   90.00
_cell.angle_beta   90.00
_cell.angle_gamma   90.00
#
_symmetry.space_group_name_H-M   'P 1'
#
loop_
_entity.id
_entity.type
_entity.pdbx_description
1 polymer ?
#
loop_
_entity_poly.entity_id
_entity_poly.type
_entity_poly.pdbx_seq_one_letter_code
_entity_poly.pdbx_strand_id
1 'polypeptide(L)'
;MHEMVFAVAAVWMTALLAGVIIFMIWTRSPMSRLLALDTLSLILIAFLILFADATRAAYYLDAALALALLSFLATVAAARYHSERRLF
;
A
#
# COMPACT_ATOMS: atom_id res chain seq x y z
N MET A 1 -22.20 -13.05 -9.01
CA MET A 1 -20.85 -12.83 -9.58
C MET A 1 -20.06 -11.80 -8.79
N HIS A 2 -20.64 -10.64 -8.44
CA HIS A 2 -19.98 -9.59 -7.65
C HIS A 2 -19.42 -10.08 -6.29
N GLU A 3 -20.17 -10.91 -5.56
CA GLU A 3 -19.76 -11.42 -4.24
C GLU A 3 -18.55 -12.36 -4.30
N MET A 4 -18.49 -13.24 -5.31
CA MET A 4 -17.32 -14.11 -5.55
C MET A 4 -16.09 -13.29 -5.93
N VAL A 5 -16.24 -12.31 -6.81
CA VAL A 5 -15.12 -11.43 -7.21
C VAL A 5 -14.60 -10.65 -6.00
N PHE A 6 -15.50 -10.12 -5.18
CA PHE A 6 -15.13 -9.44 -3.94
C PHE A 6 -14.40 -10.36 -2.96
N ALA A 7 -14.93 -11.56 -2.71
CA ALA A 7 -14.30 -12.52 -1.79
C ALA A 7 -12.90 -12.95 -2.27
N VAL A 8 -12.75 -13.24 -3.57
CA VAL A 8 -11.45 -13.57 -4.16
C VAL A 8 -10.49 -12.40 -4.05
N ALA A 9 -10.93 -11.19 -4.37
CA ALA A 9 -10.10 -9.98 -4.24
C ALA A 9 -9.67 -9.75 -2.79
N ALA A 10 -10.57 -9.86 -1.82
CA ALA A 10 -10.28 -9.67 -0.41
C ALA A 10 -9.28 -10.72 0.13
N VAL A 11 -9.46 -12.00 -0.23
CA VAL A 11 -8.53 -13.07 0.15
C VAL A 11 -7.16 -12.83 -0.49
N TRP A 12 -7.13 -12.47 -1.77
CA TRP A 12 -5.89 -12.23 -2.50
C TRP A 12 -5.13 -11.02 -1.94
N MET A 13 -5.81 -9.91 -1.69
CA MET A 13 -5.19 -8.72 -1.08
C MET A 13 -4.69 -9.02 0.35
N THR A 14 -5.41 -9.81 1.14
CA THR A 14 -4.97 -10.24 2.49
C THR A 14 -3.70 -11.09 2.39
N ALA A 15 -3.66 -12.03 1.45
CA ALA A 15 -2.49 -12.88 1.23
C ALA A 15 -1.28 -12.05 0.78
N LEU A 16 -1.47 -11.10 -0.13
CA LEU A 16 -0.42 -10.17 -0.55
C LEU A 16 0.07 -9.30 0.61
N LEU A 17 -0.84 -8.75 1.42
CA LEU A 17 -0.49 -7.95 2.59
C LEU A 17 0.39 -8.76 3.56
N ALA A 18 -0.04 -9.97 3.91
CA ALA A 18 0.74 -10.86 4.76
C ALA A 18 2.10 -11.21 4.14
N GLY A 19 2.14 -11.54 2.84
CA GLY A 19 3.36 -11.85 2.12
C GLY A 19 4.37 -10.69 2.12
N VAL A 20 3.90 -9.47 1.89
CA VAL A 20 4.77 -8.28 1.91
C VAL A 20 5.22 -7.93 3.32
N ILE A 21 4.37 -8.10 4.35
CA ILE A 21 4.79 -7.93 5.75
C ILE A 21 5.90 -8.93 6.10
N ILE A 22 5.74 -10.20 5.73
CA ILE A 22 6.77 -11.23 5.95
C ILE A 22 8.06 -10.85 5.22
N PHE A 23 7.95 -10.45 3.94
CA PHE A 23 9.09 -10.00 3.14
C PHE A 23 9.80 -8.79 3.77
N MET A 24 9.06 -7.81 4.28
CA MET A 24 9.58 -6.62 4.95
C MET A 24 10.38 -6.97 6.21
N ILE A 25 9.89 -7.93 7.00
CA ILE A 25 10.57 -8.41 8.21
C ILE A 25 11.85 -9.16 7.84
N TRP A 26 11.80 -10.00 6.81
CA TRP A 26 12.90 -10.87 6.41
C TRP A 26 14.02 -10.13 5.69
N THR A 27 13.69 -9.08 4.95
CA THR A 27 14.70 -8.37 4.19
C THR A 27 15.67 -7.57 5.06
N ARG A 28 16.96 -7.68 4.73
CA ARG A 28 18.07 -6.98 5.40
C ARG A 28 18.44 -5.66 4.73
N SER A 29 18.10 -5.47 3.46
CA SER A 29 18.49 -4.25 2.73
C SER A 29 17.50 -3.10 3.02
N PRO A 30 17.98 -1.91 3.37
CA PRO A 30 17.11 -0.76 3.63
C PRO A 30 16.30 -0.36 2.39
N MET A 31 16.88 -0.49 1.19
CA MET A 31 16.18 -0.20 -0.07
C MET A 31 14.99 -1.14 -0.28
N SER A 32 15.17 -2.43 -0.02
CA SER A 32 14.06 -3.39 -0.14
C SER A 32 12.99 -3.23 0.93
N ARG A 33 13.34 -2.72 2.13
CA ARG A 33 12.35 -2.36 3.15
C ARG A 33 11.52 -1.16 2.73
N LEU A 34 12.16 -0.16 2.11
CA LEU A 34 11.46 0.99 1.54
C LEU A 34 10.48 0.56 0.44
N LEU A 35 10.94 -0.30 -0.48
CA LEU A 35 10.08 -0.87 -1.52
C LEU A 35 8.92 -1.68 -0.93
N ALA A 36 9.18 -2.48 0.11
CA ALA A 36 8.14 -3.24 0.80
C ALA A 36 7.10 -2.32 1.45
N LEU A 37 7.53 -1.23 2.09
CA LEU A 37 6.63 -0.22 2.67
C LEU A 37 5.77 0.45 1.60
N ASP A 38 6.34 0.83 0.46
CA ASP A 38 5.58 1.41 -0.66
C ASP A 38 4.54 0.41 -1.19
N THR A 39 4.93 -0.86 -1.33
CA THR A 39 4.02 -1.93 -1.76
C THR A 39 2.90 -2.18 -0.74
N LEU A 40 3.20 -2.11 0.57
CA LEU A 40 2.17 -2.22 1.62
C LEU A 40 1.14 -1.11 1.52
N SER A 41 1.60 0.14 1.33
CA SER A 41 0.70 1.28 1.14
C SER A 41 -0.19 1.08 -0.10
N LEU A 42 0.36 0.60 -1.21
CA LEU A 42 -0.41 0.29 -2.43
C LEU A 42 -1.50 -0.75 -2.16
N ILE A 43 -1.19 -1.82 -1.43
CA ILE A 43 -2.16 -2.86 -1.07
C ILE A 43 -3.24 -2.29 -0.14
N LEU A 44 -2.89 -1.44 0.82
CA LEU A 44 -3.85 -0.77 1.69
C LEU A 44 -4.80 0.16 0.91
N ILE A 45 -4.28 0.90 -0.07
CA ILE A 45 -5.09 1.72 -0.98
C ILE A 45 -6.09 0.85 -1.74
N ALA A 46 -5.64 -0.29 -2.27
CA ALA A 46 -6.52 -1.24 -2.97
C ALA A 46 -7.61 -1.80 -2.04
N PHE A 47 -7.27 -2.10 -0.77
CA PHE A 47 -8.24 -2.51 0.24
C PHE A 47 -9.31 -1.43 0.51
N LEU A 48 -8.88 -0.17 0.64
CA LEU A 48 -9.81 0.94 0.87
C LEU A 48 -10.77 1.11 -0.31
N ILE A 49 -10.28 1.00 -1.55
CA ILE A 49 -11.12 1.06 -2.75
C ILE A 49 -12.11 -0.11 -2.78
N LEU A 50 -11.65 -1.33 -2.47
CA LEU A 50 -12.50 -2.51 -2.40
C LEU A 50 -13.59 -2.36 -1.32
N PHE A 51 -13.24 -1.81 -0.15
CA PHE A 51 -14.19 -1.50 0.92
C PHE A 51 -15.18 -0.41 0.51
N ALA A 52 -14.72 0.63 -0.19
CA ALA A 52 -15.58 1.70 -0.67
C ALA A 52 -16.72 1.17 -1.56
N ASP A 53 -16.39 0.23 -2.44
CA ASP A 53 -17.37 -0.45 -3.30
C ASP A 53 -18.35 -1.31 -2.48
N ALA A 54 -17.83 -2.12 -1.54
CA ALA A 54 -18.67 -3.00 -0.72
C ALA A 54 -19.60 -2.27 0.25
N THR A 55 -19.13 -1.21 0.91
CA THR A 55 -19.95 -0.43 1.85
C THR A 55 -20.74 0.67 1.15
N ARG A 56 -20.52 0.86 -0.16
CA ARG A 56 -21.11 1.96 -0.96
C ARG A 56 -20.85 3.33 -0.34
N ALA A 57 -19.68 3.49 0.27
CA ALA A 57 -19.33 4.68 1.04
C ALA A 57 -18.09 5.36 0.46
N ALA A 58 -18.27 6.57 -0.08
CA ALA A 58 -17.24 7.30 -0.79
C ALA A 58 -16.07 7.75 0.10
N TYR A 59 -16.26 7.87 1.42
CA TYR A 59 -15.21 8.34 2.34
C TYR A 59 -13.95 7.45 2.33
N TYR A 60 -14.09 6.17 1.99
CA TYR A 60 -12.96 5.26 1.83
C TYR A 60 -12.10 5.62 0.61
N LEU A 61 -12.69 6.18 -0.45
CA LEU A 61 -11.95 6.69 -1.61
C LEU A 61 -11.16 7.95 -1.28
N ASP A 62 -11.71 8.83 -0.44
CA ASP A 62 -10.98 10.02 0.03
C ASP A 62 -9.76 9.61 0.86
N ALA A 63 -9.93 8.64 1.75
CA ALA A 63 -8.83 8.06 2.52
C ALA A 63 -7.80 7.36 1.63
N ALA A 64 -8.25 6.61 0.61
CA ALA A 64 -7.38 5.95 -0.36
C ALA A 64 -6.55 6.96 -1.15
N LEU A 65 -7.17 8.06 -1.60
CA LEU A 65 -6.50 9.14 -2.32
C LEU A 65 -5.47 9.85 -1.45
N ALA A 66 -5.83 10.19 -0.21
CA ALA A 66 -4.91 10.82 0.73
C ALA A 66 -3.70 9.91 1.03
N LEU A 67 -3.94 8.62 1.25
CA LEU A 67 -2.89 7.63 1.48
C LEU A 67 -1.99 7.45 0.24
N ALA A 68 -2.57 7.47 -0.96
CA ALA A 68 -1.82 7.38 -2.21
C ALA A 68 -0.85 8.56 -2.39
N LEU A 69 -1.32 9.79 -2.15
CA LEU A 69 -0.49 10.98 -2.22
C LEU A 69 0.62 10.96 -1.16
N LEU A 70 0.29 10.56 0.07
CA LEU A 70 1.25 10.46 1.16
C LEU A 70 2.32 9.40 0.90
N SER A 71 1.91 8.21 0.43
CA SER A 71 2.85 7.12 0.09
C SER A 71 3.81 7.54 -1.01
N PHE A 72 3.29 8.16 -2.07
CA PHE A 72 4.11 8.66 -3.16
C PHE A 72 5.14 9.68 -2.67
N LEU A 73 4.71 10.65 -1.86
CA LEU A 73 5.62 11.66 -1.29
C LEU A 73 6.68 11.01 -0.38
N ALA A 74 6.30 10.04 0.44
CA ALA A 74 7.23 9.31 1.30
C ALA A 74 8.30 8.57 0.48
N THR A 75 7.89 7.91 -0.61
CA THR A 75 8.81 7.18 -1.51
C THR A 75 9.77 8.12 -2.24
N VAL A 76 9.27 9.26 -2.75
CA VAL A 76 10.12 10.30 -3.37
C VAL A 76 11.10 10.90 -2.35
N ALA A 77 10.63 11.24 -1.15
CA ALA A 77 11.47 11.80 -0.09
C ALA A 77 12.57 10.82 0.33
N ALA A 78 12.24 9.54 0.47
CA ALA A 78 13.21 8.50 0.81
C ALA A 78 14.24 8.27 -0.31
N ALA A 79 13.81 8.31 -1.58
CA ALA A 79 14.71 8.21 -2.72
C ALA A 79 15.69 9.40 -2.77
N ARG A 80 15.19 10.63 -2.59
CA ARG A 80 16.03 11.85 -2.53
C ARG A 80 17.00 11.82 -1.35
N TYR A 81 16.55 11.38 -0.19
CA TYR A 81 17.42 11.23 0.97
C TYR A 81 18.57 10.26 0.69
N HIS A 82 18.29 9.16 -0.02
CA HIS A 82 19.30 8.19 -0.38
C HIS A 82 20.29 8.73 -1.43
N SER A 83 19.83 9.52 -2.40
CA SER A 83 20.68 10.07 -3.46
C SER A 83 21.50 11.29 -3.04
N GLU A 84 20.89 12.23 -2.30
CA GLU A 84 21.48 13.55 -2.01
C GLU A 84 21.97 13.68 -0.55
N ARG A 85 21.66 12.73 0.33
CA ARG A 85 21.85 12.83 1.81
C ARG A 85 21.22 14.08 2.43
N ARG A 86 20.26 14.71 1.75
CA ARG A 86 19.53 15.90 2.20
C ARG A 86 18.03 15.63 2.16
N LEU A 87 17.32 16.07 3.18
CA LEU A 87 15.85 16.00 3.24
C LEU A 87 15.18 17.22 2.60
N PHE A 88 15.93 18.28 2.30
CA PHE A 88 15.50 19.52 1.65
C PHE A 88 16.62 20.10 0.79
#